data_AF-A0A2P2GKS5-F1
#
_entry.id   AF-A0A2P2GKS5-F1
#
_cell.length_a   1.000
_cell.length_b   1.000
_cell.length_c   1.000
_cell.angle_alpha   90.00
_cell.angle_beta   90.00
_cell.angle_gamma   90.00
#
_symmetry.space_group_name_H-M   'P 1'
#
loop_
_entity.id
_entity.type
_entity.pdbx_description
1 polymer ?
#
loop_
_entity_poly.entity_id
_entity_poly.type
_entity_poly.pdbx_seq_one_letter_code
_entity_poly.pdbx_strand_id
1 'polypeptide(L)'
;MLARGGEDLDVRRRYLVAAGHLQLPAEPEAVHLALYSWQDRLEDWVVGQGLCGRSVDSVPLFGGAAASCGSCLSYLPAYEEALRREVTALEGRAEARTARAHAGDTVENGAWFTVWLEARWEWVTSRMTTEQREYAADRVAAYSAYLAAVDGEPERGEPAGLRWWRDSGGGGSRRGGGDR
;
A
#
# COMPACT_ATOMS: atom_id res chain seq x y z
N MET A 1 14.27 -7.82 -5.43
CA MET A 1 14.83 -8.99 -4.71
C MET A 1 15.12 -10.07 -5.75
N LEU A 2 16.36 -10.53 -5.85
CA LEU A 2 16.76 -11.55 -6.82
C LEU A 2 16.53 -12.94 -6.22
N ALA A 3 15.80 -13.81 -6.92
CA ALA A 3 15.65 -15.21 -6.53
C ALA A 3 16.94 -15.98 -6.86
N ARG A 4 17.51 -16.68 -5.86
CA ARG A 4 18.73 -17.51 -6.03
C ARG A 4 18.43 -19.01 -6.09
N GLY A 5 17.20 -19.43 -5.80
CA GLY A 5 16.70 -20.81 -5.81
C GLY A 5 15.18 -20.83 -5.66
N GLY A 6 14.53 -21.96 -5.96
CA GLY A 6 13.07 -22.10 -5.96
C GLY A 6 12.45 -22.55 -4.62
N GLU A 7 13.25 -23.04 -3.69
CA GLU A 7 12.79 -23.51 -2.38
C GLU A 7 12.75 -22.32 -1.41
N ASP A 8 11.64 -22.15 -0.68
CA ASP A 8 11.35 -21.06 0.30
C ASP A 8 10.98 -19.66 -0.23
N LEU A 9 10.44 -19.53 -1.45
CA LEU A 9 9.87 -18.26 -1.89
C LEU A 9 8.47 -18.02 -1.30
N ASP A 10 8.24 -16.83 -0.69
CA ASP A 10 6.89 -16.39 -0.30
C ASP A 10 6.04 -16.20 -1.57
N VAL A 11 5.01 -17.05 -1.72
CA VAL A 11 4.08 -17.07 -2.87
C VAL A 11 3.33 -15.76 -3.06
N ARG A 12 3.27 -14.90 -2.04
CA ARG A 12 2.61 -13.59 -2.14
C ARG A 12 3.51 -12.51 -2.72
N ARG A 13 4.80 -12.81 -2.94
CA ARG A 13 5.80 -11.86 -3.42
C ARG A 13 6.19 -12.17 -4.86
N ARG A 14 6.73 -11.13 -5.52
CA ARG A 14 7.32 -11.24 -6.85
C ARG A 14 8.83 -11.06 -6.75
N TYR A 15 9.55 -11.78 -7.59
CA TYR A 15 11.00 -11.81 -7.59
C TYR A 15 11.53 -11.47 -8.99
N LEU A 16 12.78 -11.04 -9.05
CA LEU A 16 13.52 -11.00 -10.31
C LEU A 16 14.35 -12.26 -10.43
N VAL A 17 14.31 -12.90 -11.59
CA VAL A 17 15.11 -14.09 -11.89
C VAL A 17 15.85 -13.89 -13.21
N ALA A 18 17.04 -14.48 -13.31
CA ALA A 18 17.70 -14.62 -14.59
C ALA A 18 16.87 -15.52 -15.51
N ALA A 19 16.75 -15.13 -16.77
CA ALA A 19 15.96 -15.81 -17.77
C ALA A 19 16.82 -16.09 -19.01
N GLY A 20 16.61 -17.25 -19.61
CA GLY A 20 17.31 -17.67 -20.81
C GLY A 20 17.18 -16.71 -21.98
N HIS A 21 18.07 -16.89 -22.97
CA HIS A 21 18.09 -16.11 -24.21
C HIS A 21 16.88 -16.43 -25.09
N LEU A 22 16.52 -15.50 -25.96
CA LEU A 22 15.59 -15.73 -27.06
C LEU A 22 16.19 -16.73 -28.04
N GLN A 23 15.45 -17.80 -28.37
CA GLN A 23 15.84 -18.78 -29.40
C GLN A 23 15.67 -18.19 -30.82
N LEU A 24 16.29 -17.04 -31.09
CA LEU A 24 16.24 -16.35 -32.38
C LEU A 24 17.64 -16.36 -33.04
N PRO A 25 17.76 -16.73 -34.33
CA PRO A 25 19.05 -16.96 -35.00
C PRO A 25 20.04 -15.78 -35.04
N ALA A 26 19.60 -14.56 -34.72
CA ALA A 26 20.42 -13.35 -34.80
C ALA A 26 20.50 -12.57 -33.48
N GLU A 27 19.84 -13.05 -32.41
CA GLU A 27 19.90 -12.39 -31.12
C GLU A 27 21.16 -12.83 -30.36
N PRO A 28 21.81 -11.92 -29.62
CA PRO A 28 22.91 -12.29 -28.75
C PRO A 28 22.43 -13.28 -27.67
N GLU A 29 23.31 -14.18 -27.23
CA GLU A 29 23.08 -15.06 -26.07
C GLU A 29 23.11 -14.26 -24.75
N ALA A 30 22.21 -13.29 -24.64
CA ALA A 30 22.05 -12.46 -23.47
C ALA A 30 21.14 -13.15 -22.46
N VAL A 31 21.55 -13.17 -21.20
CA VAL A 31 20.72 -13.57 -20.07
C VAL A 31 19.88 -12.36 -19.68
N HIS A 32 18.56 -12.53 -19.71
CA HIS A 32 17.60 -11.48 -19.39
C HIS A 32 17.23 -11.52 -17.91
N LEU A 33 16.57 -10.46 -17.42
CA LEU A 33 15.85 -10.47 -16.16
C LEU A 33 14.37 -10.53 -16.45
N ALA A 34 13.64 -11.37 -15.72
CA ALA A 34 12.19 -11.48 -15.80
C ALA A 34 11.56 -11.46 -14.40
N LEU A 35 10.28 -11.10 -14.33
CA LEU A 35 9.50 -11.25 -13.11
C LEU A 35 9.15 -12.72 -12.90
N TYR A 36 9.30 -13.19 -11.67
CA TYR A 36 8.97 -14.53 -11.23
C TYR A 36 7.94 -14.46 -10.11
N SER A 37 6.77 -15.06 -10.30
CA SER A 37 5.64 -14.94 -9.39
C SER A 37 4.78 -16.19 -9.37
N TRP A 38 4.23 -16.52 -8.21
CA TRP A 38 3.23 -17.57 -8.06
C TRP A 38 1.93 -17.18 -8.77
N GLN A 39 1.30 -18.15 -9.43
CA GLN A 39 -0.01 -17.98 -10.08
C GLN A 39 -1.01 -18.98 -9.50
N ASP A 40 -1.96 -18.49 -8.70
CA ASP A 40 -2.94 -19.34 -8.01
C ASP A 40 -3.74 -20.23 -8.96
N ARG A 41 -4.06 -19.74 -10.18
CA ARG A 41 -4.81 -20.52 -11.17
C ARG A 41 -4.04 -21.74 -11.67
N LEU A 42 -2.71 -21.65 -11.74
CA LEU A 42 -1.84 -22.71 -12.23
C LEU A 42 -1.24 -23.53 -11.09
N GLU A 43 -1.38 -23.05 -9.85
CA GLU A 43 -0.71 -23.58 -8.66
C GLU A 43 0.80 -23.79 -8.91
N ASP A 44 1.40 -22.86 -9.64
CA ASP A 44 2.80 -22.94 -10.05
C ASP A 44 3.41 -21.54 -10.17
N TRP A 45 4.74 -21.51 -10.15
CA TRP A 45 5.50 -20.31 -10.43
C TRP A 45 5.61 -20.07 -11.93
N VAL A 46 5.37 -18.82 -12.32
CA VAL A 46 5.46 -18.38 -13.71
C VAL A 46 6.55 -17.34 -13.85
N VAL A 47 7.37 -17.50 -14.90
CA VAL A 47 8.28 -16.46 -15.38
C VAL A 47 7.55 -15.63 -16.42
N GLY A 48 7.46 -14.33 -16.17
CA GLY A 48 6.90 -13.38 -17.11
C GLY A 48 7.88 -13.01 -18.23
N GLN A 49 7.47 -12.03 -19.02
CA GLN A 49 8.33 -11.41 -20.02
C GLN A 49 9.58 -10.78 -19.38
N GLY A 50 10.69 -10.82 -20.09
CA GLY A 50 11.91 -10.12 -19.70
C GLY A 50 11.67 -8.60 -19.60
N LEU A 51 12.32 -7.93 -18.65
CA LEU A 51 12.13 -6.50 -18.37
C LEU A 51 12.35 -5.59 -19.59
N CYS A 52 13.20 -6.04 -20.53
CA CYS A 52 13.46 -5.32 -21.77
C CYS A 52 12.34 -5.45 -22.83
N GLY A 53 11.31 -6.26 -22.58
CA GLY A 53 10.23 -6.55 -23.51
C GLY A 53 10.60 -7.52 -24.64
N ARG A 54 11.86 -7.93 -24.77
CA ARG A 54 12.29 -8.80 -25.88
C ARG A 54 12.04 -10.28 -25.59
N SER A 55 12.36 -10.76 -24.40
CA SER A 55 12.19 -12.18 -24.05
C SER A 55 10.75 -12.46 -23.62
N VAL A 56 9.98 -13.20 -24.42
CA VAL A 56 8.55 -13.49 -24.14
C VAL A 56 8.32 -14.88 -23.55
N ASP A 57 9.16 -15.86 -23.90
CA ASP A 57 9.13 -17.22 -23.36
C ASP A 57 10.45 -17.47 -22.63
N SER A 58 10.39 -17.43 -21.30
CA SER A 58 11.58 -17.51 -20.46
C SER A 58 11.47 -18.66 -19.47
N VAL A 59 12.47 -19.54 -19.48
CA VAL A 59 12.68 -20.50 -18.39
C VAL A 59 13.58 -19.82 -17.36
N PRO A 60 13.26 -19.91 -16.06
CA PRO A 60 14.11 -19.32 -15.03
C PRO A 60 15.44 -20.07 -14.97
N LEU A 61 16.54 -19.33 -14.98
CA LEU A 61 17.88 -19.85 -14.79
C LEU A 61 18.27 -19.76 -13.32
N PHE A 62 17.96 -20.81 -12.56
CA PHE A 62 18.42 -20.95 -11.18
C PHE A 62 19.90 -21.35 -11.12
N GLY A 63 20.54 -21.19 -9.95
CA GLY A 63 21.95 -21.56 -9.77
C GLY A 63 22.95 -20.40 -9.97
N GLY A 64 22.49 -19.16 -9.90
CA GLY A 64 23.38 -17.98 -9.87
C GLY A 64 23.78 -17.41 -11.23
N ALA A 65 23.06 -17.76 -12.30
CA ALA A 65 23.24 -17.13 -13.61
C ALA A 65 23.07 -15.60 -13.49
N ALA A 66 24.06 -14.84 -13.95
CA ALA A 66 24.00 -13.38 -13.95
C ALA A 66 23.34 -12.87 -15.23
N ALA A 67 22.46 -11.88 -15.10
CA ALA A 67 21.89 -11.20 -16.25
C ALA A 67 22.97 -10.42 -17.00
N SER A 68 22.97 -10.52 -18.33
CA SER A 68 23.91 -9.84 -19.22
C SER A 68 23.23 -8.91 -20.22
N CYS A 69 21.90 -8.93 -20.33
CA CYS A 69 21.15 -7.98 -21.16
C CYS A 69 21.26 -6.56 -20.60
N GLY A 70 21.95 -5.66 -21.31
CA GLY A 70 22.17 -4.28 -20.88
C GLY A 70 20.87 -3.50 -20.59
N SER A 71 19.81 -3.70 -21.39
CA SER A 71 18.51 -3.05 -21.15
C SER A 71 17.82 -3.58 -19.88
N CYS A 72 17.89 -4.88 -19.61
CA CYS A 72 17.38 -5.43 -18.35
C CYS A 72 18.14 -4.85 -17.15
N LEU A 73 19.48 -4.76 -17.25
CA LEU A 73 20.31 -4.18 -16.20
C LEU A 73 20.03 -2.69 -15.97
N SER A 74 19.71 -1.92 -17.01
CA SER A 74 19.32 -0.51 -16.84
C SER A 74 17.98 -0.35 -16.12
N TYR A 75 17.05 -1.30 -16.26
CA TYR A 75 15.76 -1.28 -15.55
C TYR A 75 15.81 -1.87 -14.14
N LEU A 76 16.84 -2.64 -13.82
CA LEU A 76 16.96 -3.35 -12.55
C LEU A 76 16.73 -2.46 -11.32
N PRO A 77 17.36 -1.27 -11.18
CA PRO A 77 17.17 -0.45 -9.97
C PRO A 77 15.71 -0.01 -9.78
N ALA A 78 15.02 0.36 -10.86
CA ALA A 78 13.63 0.80 -10.80
C ALA A 78 12.68 -0.33 -10.39
N TYR A 79 12.91 -1.55 -10.91
CA TYR A 79 12.13 -2.71 -10.54
C TYR A 79 12.41 -3.18 -9.10
N GLU A 80 13.66 -3.09 -8.65
CA GLU A 80 13.99 -3.40 -7.25
C GLU A 80 13.29 -2.46 -6.27
N GLU A 81 13.24 -1.17 -6.59
CA GLU A 81 12.47 -0.18 -5.83
C GLU A 81 10.97 -0.50 -5.81
N ALA A 82 10.38 -0.78 -6.98
CA ALA A 82 8.97 -1.13 -7.09
C ALA A 82 8.62 -2.37 -6.26
N LEU A 83 9.43 -3.44 -6.37
CA LEU A 83 9.24 -4.65 -5.58
C LEU A 83 9.41 -4.41 -4.08
N ARG A 84 10.28 -3.49 -3.66
CA ARG A 84 10.42 -3.13 -2.24
C ARG A 84 9.16 -2.43 -1.73
N ARG A 85 8.62 -1.48 -2.49
CA ARG A 85 7.36 -0.81 -2.14
C ARG A 85 6.19 -1.78 -2.06
N GLU A 86 6.15 -2.76 -2.96
CA GLU A 86 5.13 -3.82 -2.92
C GLU A 86 5.23 -4.67 -1.65
N VAL A 87 6.44 -5.05 -1.25
CA VAL A 87 6.65 -5.77 0.02
C VAL A 87 6.18 -4.92 1.19
N THR A 88 6.58 -3.64 1.26
CA THR A 88 6.13 -2.73 2.30
C THR A 88 4.60 -2.58 2.31
N ALA A 89 3.96 -2.46 1.14
CA ALA A 89 2.50 -2.37 1.05
C ALA A 89 1.79 -3.69 1.40
N LEU A 90 2.41 -4.85 1.12
CA LEU A 90 1.88 -6.15 1.53
C LEU A 90 1.97 -6.34 3.05
N GLU A 91 3.11 -5.97 3.64
CA GLU A 91 3.34 -5.99 5.08
C GLU A 91 2.41 -5.01 5.79
N GLY A 92 2.30 -3.77 5.29
CA GLY A 92 1.36 -2.75 5.78
C GLY A 92 -0.10 -3.20 5.68
N ARG A 93 -0.51 -3.87 4.59
CA ARG A 93 -1.87 -4.45 4.49
C ARG A 93 -2.09 -5.63 5.43
N ALA A 94 -1.08 -6.46 5.69
CA ALA A 94 -1.17 -7.57 6.65
C ALA A 94 -1.24 -7.05 8.10
N GLU A 95 -0.46 -6.02 8.40
CA GLU A 95 -0.51 -5.28 9.64
C GLU A 95 -1.87 -4.59 9.78
N ALA A 96 -2.35 -3.87 8.77
CA ALA A 96 -3.68 -3.26 8.77
C ALA A 96 -4.81 -4.27 8.95
N ARG A 97 -4.69 -5.49 8.39
CA ARG A 97 -5.65 -6.58 8.62
C ARG A 97 -5.61 -7.10 10.06
N THR A 98 -4.42 -7.17 10.64
CA THR A 98 -4.21 -7.57 12.04
C THR A 98 -4.70 -6.46 12.98
N ALA A 99 -4.37 -5.21 12.71
CA ALA A 99 -4.90 -4.03 13.35
C ALA A 99 -6.42 -3.94 13.19
N ARG A 100 -6.99 -4.32 12.05
CA ARG A 100 -8.44 -4.44 11.84
C ARG A 100 -9.09 -5.47 12.77
N ALA A 101 -8.39 -6.58 13.04
CA ALA A 101 -8.82 -7.57 14.03
C ALA A 101 -8.69 -7.06 15.47
N HIS A 102 -7.79 -6.11 15.75
CA HIS A 102 -7.54 -5.57 17.10
C HIS A 102 -8.25 -4.24 17.41
N ALA A 103 -8.53 -3.40 16.41
CA ALA A 103 -9.13 -2.07 16.55
C ALA A 103 -10.64 -2.05 16.29
N GLY A 104 -11.20 -3.15 15.79
CA GLY A 104 -12.61 -3.26 15.42
C GLY A 104 -12.94 -2.31 14.29
N ASP A 105 -12.81 -2.76 13.04
CA ASP A 105 -13.52 -2.15 11.91
C ASP A 105 -15.02 -2.41 12.09
N THR A 106 -15.61 -1.61 12.97
CA THR A 106 -17.03 -1.66 13.23
C THR A 106 -17.74 -0.74 12.25
N VAL A 107 -18.99 -1.08 11.93
CA VAL A 107 -19.85 -0.26 11.07
C VAL A 107 -19.92 1.18 11.60
N GLU A 108 -19.84 1.35 12.92
CA GLU A 108 -19.82 2.65 13.59
C GLU A 108 -18.57 3.48 13.24
N ASN A 109 -17.37 2.89 13.16
CA ASN A 109 -16.16 3.62 12.78
C ASN A 109 -16.29 4.18 11.35
N GLY A 110 -16.69 3.33 10.40
CA GLY A 110 -16.90 3.72 9.00
C GLY A 110 -18.02 4.74 8.82
N ALA A 111 -19.12 4.60 9.56
CA ALA A 111 -20.22 5.56 9.55
C ALA A 111 -19.77 6.95 10.03
N TRP A 112 -19.07 7.04 11.16
CA TRP A 112 -18.56 8.32 11.67
C TRP A 112 -17.53 8.96 10.71
N PHE A 113 -16.64 8.16 10.13
CA PHE A 113 -15.67 8.64 9.15
C PHE A 113 -16.35 9.22 7.90
N THR A 114 -17.39 8.56 7.40
CA THR A 114 -18.18 9.06 6.25
C THR A 114 -18.87 10.37 6.59
N VAL A 115 -19.47 10.47 7.78
CA VAL A 115 -20.11 11.72 8.26
C VAL A 115 -19.07 12.85 8.37
N TRP A 116 -17.85 12.56 8.80
CA TRP A 116 -16.78 13.56 8.86
C TRP A 116 -16.36 14.08 7.48
N LEU A 117 -16.23 13.20 6.48
CA LEU A 117 -15.86 13.59 5.12
C LEU A 117 -16.96 14.37 4.40
N GLU A 118 -18.20 13.90 4.50
CA GLU A 118 -19.28 14.32 3.60
C GLU A 118 -20.23 15.36 4.21
N ALA A 119 -20.17 15.58 5.53
CA ALA A 119 -21.05 16.52 6.21
C ALA A 119 -20.28 17.72 6.75
N ARG A 120 -21.03 18.78 7.08
CA ARG A 120 -20.52 19.86 7.92
C ARG A 120 -20.31 19.31 9.34
N TRP A 121 -19.15 18.70 9.60
CA TRP A 121 -18.81 18.00 10.84
C TRP A 121 -19.14 18.81 12.10
N GLU A 122 -18.80 20.11 12.09
CA GLU A 122 -19.12 21.03 13.17
C GLU A 122 -20.61 21.12 13.45
N TRP A 123 -21.42 21.20 12.39
CA TRP A 123 -22.87 21.28 12.51
C TRP A 123 -23.46 19.97 13.06
N VAL A 124 -23.02 18.82 12.53
CA VAL A 124 -23.49 17.50 12.97
C VAL A 124 -23.19 17.29 14.46
N THR A 125 -21.99 17.66 14.89
CA THR A 125 -21.52 17.46 16.27
C THR A 125 -21.93 18.59 17.23
N SER A 126 -22.45 19.72 16.72
CA SER A 126 -22.80 20.90 17.54
C SER A 126 -23.81 20.62 18.67
N ARG A 127 -24.71 19.65 18.47
CA ARG A 127 -25.73 19.28 19.46
C ARG A 127 -25.35 18.12 20.37
N MET A 128 -24.18 17.52 20.15
CA MET A 128 -23.66 16.45 20.99
C MET A 128 -23.05 16.99 22.28
N THR A 129 -23.04 16.18 23.33
CA THR A 129 -22.24 16.44 24.53
C THR A 129 -20.74 16.33 24.19
N THR A 130 -19.87 16.93 25.02
CA THR A 130 -18.41 16.81 24.82
C THR A 130 -17.98 15.35 24.74
N GLU A 131 -18.50 14.48 25.60
CA GLU A 131 -18.19 13.04 25.59
C GLU A 131 -18.60 12.37 24.28
N GLN A 132 -19.79 12.67 23.77
CA GLN A 132 -20.26 12.16 22.48
C GLN A 132 -19.39 12.64 21.31
N ARG A 133 -18.95 13.90 21.35
CA ARG A 133 -18.05 14.47 20.34
C ARG A 133 -16.68 13.80 20.37
N GLU A 134 -16.12 13.59 21.55
CA GLU A 134 -14.84 12.88 21.72
C GLU A 134 -14.95 11.45 21.20
N TYR A 135 -16.03 10.74 21.56
CA TYR A 135 -16.29 9.41 21.03
C TYR A 135 -16.36 9.41 19.51
N ALA A 136 -17.14 10.32 18.90
CA ALA A 136 -17.25 10.40 17.45
C ALA A 136 -15.89 10.71 16.79
N ALA A 137 -15.10 11.64 17.34
CA ALA A 137 -13.75 11.92 16.87
C ALA A 137 -12.81 10.72 16.99
N ASP A 138 -12.82 9.99 18.11
CA ASP A 138 -12.02 8.78 18.27
C ASP A 138 -12.32 7.73 17.20
N ARG A 139 -13.61 7.60 16.83
CA ARG A 139 -14.04 6.66 15.79
C ARG A 139 -13.55 7.07 14.39
N VAL A 140 -13.60 8.36 14.07
CA VAL A 140 -13.03 8.91 12.83
C VAL A 140 -11.51 8.73 12.80
N ALA A 141 -10.81 9.06 13.89
CA ALA A 141 -9.36 8.95 13.99
C ALA A 141 -8.90 7.49 13.83
N ALA A 142 -9.58 6.55 14.50
CA ALA A 142 -9.30 5.12 14.37
C ALA A 142 -9.48 4.63 12.92
N TYR A 143 -10.54 5.07 12.23
CA TYR A 143 -10.77 4.69 10.84
C TYR A 143 -9.75 5.35 9.88
N SER A 144 -9.37 6.61 10.13
CA SER A 144 -8.31 7.29 9.37
C SER A 144 -6.97 6.58 9.47
N ALA A 145 -6.58 6.14 10.68
CA ALA A 145 -5.37 5.36 10.90
C ALA A 145 -5.42 4.00 10.17
N TYR A 146 -6.59 3.35 10.18
CA TYR A 146 -6.81 2.13 9.40
C TYR A 146 -6.59 2.36 7.89
N LEU A 147 -7.14 3.43 7.31
CA LEU A 147 -6.94 3.75 5.90
C LEU A 147 -5.47 4.04 5.58
N ALA A 148 -4.77 4.79 6.44
CA ALA A 148 -3.34 5.04 6.27
C ALA A 148 -2.52 3.75 6.21
N ALA A 149 -2.80 2.79 7.10
CA ALA A 149 -2.14 1.49 7.09
C ALA A 149 -2.46 0.67 5.82
N VAL A 150 -3.70 0.72 5.33
CA VAL A 150 -4.10 0.07 4.07
C VAL A 150 -3.35 0.67 2.87
N ASP A 151 -3.15 1.99 2.88
CA ASP A 151 -2.44 2.73 1.83
C ASP A 151 -0.91 2.59 1.94
N GLY A 152 -0.40 1.96 3.02
CA GLY A 152 1.03 1.81 3.28
C GLY A 152 1.71 3.10 3.75
N GLU A 153 0.94 4.04 4.31
CA GLU A 153 1.47 5.24 4.95
C GLU A 153 1.91 4.93 6.39
N PRO A 154 3.11 5.38 6.82
CA PRO A 154 3.70 4.97 8.10
C PRO A 154 2.92 5.46 9.33
N GLU A 155 2.23 6.59 9.22
CA GLU A 155 1.29 7.07 10.22
C GLU A 155 0.55 8.28 9.64
N ARG A 156 -0.78 8.37 9.83
CA ARG A 156 -1.53 9.59 9.56
C ARG A 156 -1.97 10.14 10.91
N GLY A 157 -1.48 11.33 11.23
CA GLY A 157 -1.92 12.06 12.42
C GLY A 157 -3.43 12.28 12.41
N GLU A 158 -3.97 12.67 13.57
CA GLU A 158 -5.39 13.01 13.67
C GLU A 158 -5.80 14.03 12.59
N PRO A 159 -6.88 13.79 11.83
CA PRO A 159 -7.35 14.73 10.83
C PRO A 159 -7.59 16.14 11.41
N ALA A 160 -7.12 17.16 10.69
CA ALA A 160 -7.29 18.55 11.11
C ALA A 160 -8.78 18.94 11.25
N GLY A 161 -9.11 19.70 12.28
CA GLY A 161 -10.48 20.17 12.54
C GLY A 161 -11.43 19.12 13.13
N LEU A 162 -10.95 17.90 13.37
CA LEU A 162 -11.79 16.82 13.94
C LEU A 162 -12.35 17.17 15.33
N ARG A 163 -11.57 17.93 16.12
CA ARG A 163 -11.92 18.35 17.49
C ARG A 163 -12.09 19.87 17.63
N TRP A 164 -12.78 20.50 16.69
CA TRP A 164 -13.02 21.96 16.63
C TRP A 164 -13.54 22.61 17.93
N TRP A 165 -14.23 21.86 18.79
CA TRP A 165 -14.72 22.37 20.09
C TRP A 165 -13.59 22.62 21.10
N ARG A 166 -12.43 21.97 20.95
CA ARG A 166 -11.27 22.20 21.84
C ARG A 166 -10.65 23.56 21.58
N ASP A 167 -10.61 23.99 20.33
CA ASP A 167 -10.10 25.30 19.92
C ASP A 167 -11.04 26.45 20.34
N SER A 168 -12.32 26.13 20.55
CA SER A 168 -13.35 27.08 20.97
C SER A 168 -13.34 27.39 22.48
N GLY A 169 -12.68 26.55 23.29
CA GLY A 169 -12.69 26.66 24.77
C GLY A 169 -11.68 27.65 25.35
N GLY A 170 -10.81 28.25 24.53
CA GLY A 170 -9.68 29.10 24.97
C GLY A 170 -9.89 30.62 24.91
N GLY A 171 -11.05 31.12 24.43
CA GLY A 171 -11.20 32.56 24.20
C GLY A 171 -12.66 33.01 24.22
N GLY A 172 -12.95 33.96 25.11
CA GLY A 172 -14.29 34.44 25.40
C GLY A 172 -15.06 34.98 24.20
N SER A 173 -16.39 34.87 24.33
CA SER A 173 -17.42 35.71 23.75
C SER A 173 -16.98 36.66 22.62
N ARG A 174 -17.32 36.30 21.39
CA ARG A 174 -17.67 37.27 20.35
C ARG A 174 -19.12 37.04 19.90
N ARG A 175 -20.07 37.32 20.80
CA ARG A 175 -21.36 37.86 20.35
C ARG A 175 -21.15 39.34 20.08
N GLY A 176 -20.64 39.65 18.89
CA GLY A 176 -20.79 40.98 18.32
C GLY A 176 -22.23 41.12 17.85
N GLY A 177 -23.05 41.83 18.64
CA GLY A 177 -24.34 42.31 18.20
C GLY A 177 -24.15 43.22 16.98
N GLY A 178 -24.81 42.87 15.88
CA GLY A 178 -25.02 43.77 14.76
C GLY A 178 -26.50 44.09 14.70
N ASP A 179 -26.89 45.20 15.35
CA ASP A 179 -28.06 45.96 14.94
C ASP A 179 -27.80 46.47 13.51
N ARG A 180 -28.68 46.08 12.59
CA ARG A 180 -29.30 46.93 11.56
C ARG A 180 -30.24 46.11 10.69
#